data_AF-A0A081D6K1-F1
#
_entry.id   AF-A0A081D6K1-F1
#
_cell.length_a   1.000
_cell.length_b   1.000
_cell.length_c   1.000
_cell.angle_alpha   90.00
_cell.angle_beta   90.00
_cell.angle_gamma   90.00
#
_symmetry.space_group_name_H-M   'P 1'
#
loop_
_entity.id
_entity.type
_entity.pdbx_description
1 polymer ?
#
loop_
_entity_poly.entity_id
_entity_poly.type
_entity_poly.pdbx_seq_one_letter_code
_entity_poly.pdbx_strand_id
1 'polypeptide(L)'
;MGRAKHAMLDAEANSRKKGNEKDIIDFLKEKLEREELQDAICGIAIHLTDNGFAALKGKQEPVIMSFIDNYKNQNICQNCHNINVLNLMDYLHIEETNYCQSCMYDKEQRAKH
;
A
#
# COMPACT_ATOMS: atom_id res chain seq x y z
N MET A 1 1.88 -8.26 36.49
CA MET A 1 1.95 -8.15 35.02
C MET A 1 2.21 -6.67 34.70
N GLY A 2 3.38 -6.10 34.43
CA GLY A 2 4.71 -6.56 34.05
C GLY A 2 5.16 -5.57 32.96
N ARG A 3 5.70 -4.40 33.34
CA ARG A 3 6.02 -3.26 32.44
C ARG A 3 6.73 -3.65 31.13
N ALA A 4 7.55 -4.71 31.16
CA ALA A 4 8.20 -5.27 29.97
C ALA A 4 7.21 -5.79 28.91
N LYS A 5 6.10 -6.43 29.30
CA LYS A 5 5.09 -6.91 28.34
C LYS A 5 4.38 -5.75 27.62
N HIS A 6 4.16 -4.63 28.30
CA HIS A 6 3.53 -3.45 27.70
C HIS A 6 4.47 -2.78 26.68
N ALA A 7 5.75 -2.59 27.05
CA ALA A 7 6.75 -2.03 26.14
C ALA A 7 6.96 -2.87 24.86
N MET A 8 6.86 -4.20 24.95
CA MET A 8 6.94 -5.07 23.78
C MET A 8 5.74 -4.87 22.83
N LEU A 9 4.52 -4.81 23.37
CA LEU A 9 3.31 -4.57 22.56
C LEU A 9 3.34 -3.21 21.87
N ASP A 10 3.82 -2.17 22.56
CA ASP A 10 3.95 -0.81 21.99
C ASP A 10 5.00 -0.78 20.86
N ALA A 11 6.10 -1.50 21.02
CA ALA A 11 7.13 -1.62 19.98
C ALA A 11 6.60 -2.34 18.72
N GLU A 12 5.85 -3.42 18.90
CA GLU A 12 5.21 -4.15 17.80
C GLU A 12 4.17 -3.28 17.06
N ALA A 13 3.31 -2.57 17.80
CA ALA A 13 2.33 -1.66 17.22
C ALA A 13 3.00 -0.54 16.42
N ASN A 14 4.07 0.06 16.96
CA ASN A 14 4.85 1.09 16.27
C ASN A 14 5.56 0.55 15.03
N SER A 15 6.08 -0.68 15.08
CA SER A 15 6.71 -1.32 13.90
C SER A 15 5.70 -1.57 12.80
N ARG A 16 4.49 -2.03 13.14
CA ARG A 16 3.39 -2.24 12.17
C ARG A 16 2.94 -0.92 11.56
N LYS A 17 2.79 0.13 12.38
CA LYS A 17 2.45 1.47 11.92
C LYS A 17 3.48 1.98 10.91
N LYS A 18 4.77 1.92 11.25
CA LYS A 18 5.86 2.32 10.34
C LYS A 18 5.90 1.50 9.05
N GLY A 19 5.58 0.20 9.13
CA GLY A 19 5.46 -0.67 7.96
C GLY A 19 4.38 -0.19 7.00
N ASN A 20 3.19 0.11 7.52
CA ASN A 20 2.08 0.63 6.72
C ASN A 20 2.37 2.03 6.14
N GLU A 21 2.99 2.93 6.91
CA GLU A 21 3.37 4.26 6.42
C GLU A 21 4.37 4.16 5.26
N LYS A 22 5.36 3.27 5.38
CA LYS A 22 6.34 3.03 4.32
C LYS A 22 5.67 2.47 3.06
N ASP A 23 4.79 1.49 3.20
CA ASP A 23 4.05 0.89 2.07
C ASP A 23 3.25 1.96 1.29
N ILE A 24 2.59 2.87 2.00
CA ILE A 24 1.85 3.98 1.38
C ILE A 24 2.79 4.96 0.68
N ILE A 25 3.93 5.30 1.30
CA ILE A 25 4.93 6.17 0.67
C ILE A 25 5.45 5.54 -0.62
N ASP A 26 5.86 4.28 -0.57
CA ASP A 26 6.45 3.58 -1.73
C ASP A 26 5.41 3.48 -2.87
N PHE A 27 4.16 3.15 -2.56
CA PHE A 27 3.05 3.16 -3.51
C PHE A 27 2.81 4.53 -4.17
N LEU A 28 2.78 5.60 -3.37
CA LEU A 28 2.55 6.95 -3.90
C LEU A 28 3.73 7.45 -4.73
N LYS A 29 4.97 7.06 -4.39
CA LYS A 29 6.15 7.37 -5.22
C LYS A 29 6.02 6.74 -6.60
N GLU A 30 5.70 5.47 -6.66
CA GLU A 30 5.54 4.77 -7.94
C GLU A 30 4.41 5.39 -8.77
N LYS A 31 3.27 5.75 -8.15
CA LYS A 31 2.18 6.46 -8.84
C LYS A 31 2.59 7.86 -9.33
N LEU A 32 3.46 8.57 -8.61
CA LEU A 32 4.03 9.85 -9.05
C LEU A 32 4.99 9.66 -10.23
N GLU A 33 5.86 8.66 -10.17
CA GLU A 33 6.82 8.34 -11.23
C GLU A 33 6.13 7.91 -12.53
N ARG A 34 4.97 7.26 -12.43
CA ARG A 34 4.10 6.91 -13.56
C ARG A 34 3.23 8.07 -14.07
N GLU A 35 3.29 9.24 -13.44
CA GLU A 35 2.44 10.40 -13.73
C GLU A 35 0.92 10.10 -13.63
N GLU A 36 0.53 9.17 -12.76
CA GLU A 36 -0.85 8.67 -12.62
C GLU A 36 -1.66 9.41 -11.54
N LEU A 37 -1.03 10.31 -10.78
CA LEU A 37 -1.70 11.12 -9.77
C LEU A 37 -2.05 12.50 -10.33
N GLN A 38 -3.28 12.96 -10.03
CA GLN A 38 -3.79 14.25 -10.47
C GLN A 38 -4.28 15.09 -9.29
N ASP A 39 -4.48 16.39 -9.55
CA ASP A 39 -5.10 17.35 -8.64
C ASP A 39 -4.50 17.37 -7.22
N ALA A 40 -5.37 17.43 -6.21
CA ALA A 40 -4.99 17.48 -4.80
C ALA A 40 -4.23 16.22 -4.35
N ILE A 41 -4.50 15.05 -4.95
CA ILE A 41 -3.80 13.82 -4.59
C ILE A 41 -2.32 13.92 -4.95
N CYS A 42 -2.00 14.43 -6.14
CA CYS A 42 -0.62 14.65 -6.56
C CYS A 42 0.14 15.56 -5.59
N GLY A 43 -0.45 16.71 -5.24
CA GLY A 43 0.17 17.64 -4.29
C GLY A 43 0.36 17.06 -2.89
N ILE A 44 -0.61 16.27 -2.39
CA ILE A 44 -0.49 15.61 -1.08
C ILE A 44 0.53 14.48 -1.14
N ALA A 45 0.58 13.71 -2.23
CA ALA A 45 1.54 12.63 -2.42
C ALA A 45 2.97 13.16 -2.43
N ILE A 46 3.26 14.23 -3.17
CA ILE A 46 4.59 14.88 -3.17
C ILE A 46 4.98 15.27 -1.74
N HIS A 47 4.10 16.01 -1.04
CA HIS A 47 4.35 16.43 0.33
C HIS A 47 4.65 15.24 1.26
N LEU A 48 3.83 14.19 1.16
CA LEU A 48 3.94 12.98 1.97
C LEU A 48 5.24 12.23 1.67
N THR A 49 5.65 12.15 0.40
CA THR A 49 6.86 11.43 -0.02
C THR A 49 8.15 12.15 0.39
N ASP A 50 8.12 13.48 0.43
CA ASP A 50 9.26 14.32 0.83
C ASP A 50 9.41 14.43 2.35
N ASN A 51 8.30 14.52 3.08
CA ASN A 51 8.29 14.88 4.51
C ASN A 51 7.81 13.74 5.43
N GLY A 52 7.32 12.65 4.86
CA GLY A 52 6.77 11.50 5.59
C GLY A 52 5.36 11.73 6.14
N PHE A 53 4.80 10.68 6.74
CA PHE A 53 3.43 10.65 7.25
C PHE A 53 3.15 11.70 8.36
N ALA A 54 4.15 12.00 9.18
CA ALA A 54 4.01 12.97 10.28
C ALA A 54 3.79 14.42 9.80
N ALA A 55 4.06 14.71 8.53
CA ALA A 55 3.88 16.04 7.95
C ALA A 55 2.45 16.31 7.47
N LEU A 56 1.61 15.27 7.35
CA LEU A 56 0.22 15.41 6.94
C LEU A 56 -0.57 16.23 7.96
N LYS A 57 -1.42 17.13 7.46
CA LYS A 57 -2.25 18.03 8.28
C LYS A 57 -3.72 17.94 7.89
N GLY A 58 -4.58 18.02 8.90
CA GLY A 58 -6.03 18.15 8.72
C GLY A 58 -6.63 17.02 7.90
N LYS A 59 -7.16 17.34 6.71
CA LYS A 59 -7.89 16.39 5.86
C LYS A 59 -7.01 15.58 4.90
N GLN A 60 -5.69 15.79 4.88
CA GLN A 60 -4.80 15.14 3.92
C GLN A 60 -4.71 13.62 4.08
N GLU A 61 -4.56 13.14 5.33
CA GLU A 61 -4.50 11.70 5.60
C GLU A 61 -5.81 10.98 5.19
N PRO A 62 -7.02 11.45 5.59
CA PRO A 62 -8.26 10.87 5.09
C PRO A 62 -8.39 10.84 3.56
N VAL A 63 -7.89 11.89 2.88
CA VAL A 63 -7.93 11.98 1.41
C VAL A 63 -7.04 10.91 0.77
N ILE A 64 -5.81 10.73 1.27
CA ILE A 64 -4.90 9.68 0.79
C ILE A 64 -5.46 8.28 1.08
N MET A 65 -5.98 8.05 2.28
CA MET A 65 -6.58 6.76 2.62
C MET A 65 -7.78 6.44 1.74
N SER A 66 -8.67 7.40 1.48
CA SER A 66 -9.80 7.22 0.58
C SER A 66 -9.37 6.94 -0.87
N PHE A 67 -8.29 7.58 -1.34
CA PHE A 67 -7.72 7.30 -2.65
C PHE A 67 -7.21 5.86 -2.73
N ILE A 68 -6.45 5.43 -1.73
CA ILE A 68 -5.90 4.08 -1.64
C ILE A 68 -7.03 3.04 -1.58
N ASP A 69 -8.04 3.26 -0.75
CA ASP A 69 -9.16 2.32 -0.63
C ASP A 69 -9.93 2.18 -1.94
N ASN A 70 -10.15 3.29 -2.66
CA ASN A 70 -10.73 3.23 -4.00
C ASN A 70 -9.84 2.45 -4.97
N TYR A 71 -8.53 2.71 -4.97
CA TYR A 71 -7.58 2.01 -5.82
C TYR A 71 -7.56 0.49 -5.56
N LYS A 72 -7.60 0.06 -4.29
CA LYS A 72 -7.71 -1.36 -3.92
C LYS A 72 -9.00 -2.01 -4.43
N ASN A 73 -10.11 -1.28 -4.38
CA ASN A 73 -11.41 -1.79 -4.84
C ASN A 73 -11.50 -1.90 -6.36
N GLN A 74 -10.74 -1.09 -7.10
CA GLN A 74 -10.65 -1.17 -8.55
C GLN A 74 -9.71 -2.30 -9.02
N ASN A 75 -8.68 -2.60 -8.22
CA ASN A 75 -7.65 -3.59 -8.55
C ASN A 75 -7.83 -4.87 -7.74
N ILE A 76 -8.70 -5.74 -8.22
CA ILE A 76 -9.00 -7.03 -7.58
C ILE A 76 -8.34 -8.16 -8.36
N CYS A 77 -7.51 -8.96 -7.69
CA CYS A 77 -6.93 -10.16 -8.29
C CYS A 77 -8.05 -11.12 -8.74
N GLN A 78 -8.06 -11.48 -10.03
CA GLN A 78 -9.10 -12.33 -10.63
C GLN A 78 -9.15 -13.76 -10.06
N ASN A 79 -8.07 -14.23 -9.43
CA ASN A 79 -8.00 -15.58 -8.87
C ASN A 79 -8.33 -15.57 -7.37
N CYS A 80 -7.57 -14.82 -6.57
CA CYS A 80 -7.67 -14.89 -5.11
C CYS A 80 -8.54 -13.79 -4.49
N HIS A 81 -9.10 -12.86 -5.27
CA HIS A 81 -9.90 -11.74 -4.75
C HIS A 81 -9.20 -10.99 -3.60
N ASN A 82 -7.90 -10.74 -3.79
CA ASN A 82 -7.00 -10.06 -2.85
C ASN A 82 -6.67 -10.80 -1.54
N ILE A 83 -7.03 -12.09 -1.40
CA ILE A 83 -6.66 -12.91 -0.23
C ILE A 83 -5.14 -12.99 -0.02
N ASN A 84 -4.38 -13.04 -1.11
CA ASN A 84 -2.92 -13.18 -1.08
C ASN A 84 -2.17 -11.85 -1.31
N VAL A 85 -2.86 -10.72 -1.18
CA VAL A 85 -2.26 -9.39 -1.38
C VAL A 85 -1.73 -8.88 -0.05
N LEU A 86 -0.44 -8.58 0.00
CA LEU A 86 0.28 -8.32 1.24
C LEU A 86 0.59 -6.83 1.46
N ASN A 87 0.69 -6.06 0.38
CA ASN A 87 1.11 -4.66 0.41
C ASN A 87 0.49 -3.88 -0.77
N LEU A 88 0.68 -2.57 -0.82
CA LEU A 88 0.14 -1.72 -1.89
C LEU A 88 0.83 -1.93 -3.23
N MET A 89 2.09 -2.36 -3.23
CA MET A 89 2.83 -2.63 -4.46
C MET A 89 2.25 -3.83 -5.24
N ASP A 90 1.69 -4.82 -4.55
CA ASP A 90 0.99 -5.93 -5.18
C ASP A 90 -0.21 -5.46 -6.01
N TYR A 91 -0.88 -4.37 -5.61
CA TYR A 91 -2.01 -3.83 -6.35
C TYR A 91 -1.59 -3.19 -7.67
N LEU A 92 -0.39 -2.60 -7.75
CA LEU A 92 0.18 -2.13 -9.02
C LEU A 92 0.40 -3.29 -9.98
N HIS A 93 0.87 -4.43 -9.47
CA HIS A 93 1.03 -5.62 -10.28
C HIS A 93 -0.32 -6.19 -10.76
N ILE A 94 -1.37 -6.10 -9.91
CA ILE A 94 -2.73 -6.48 -10.29
C ILE A 94 -3.26 -5.57 -11.40
N GLU A 95 -3.03 -4.26 -11.31
CA GLU A 95 -3.44 -3.30 -12.34
C GLU A 95 -2.87 -3.67 -13.72
N GLU A 96 -1.61 -4.11 -13.77
CA GLU A 96 -0.93 -4.48 -15.02
C GLU A 96 -1.34 -5.87 -15.54
N THR A 97 -1.56 -6.84 -14.65
CA THR A 97 -1.67 -8.26 -15.03
C THR A 97 -3.03 -8.90 -14.76
N ASN A 98 -3.90 -8.24 -14.00
CA ASN A 98 -5.14 -8.75 -13.39
C ASN A 98 -4.93 -9.83 -12.30
N TYR A 99 -3.69 -10.15 -11.94
CA TYR A 99 -3.36 -11.17 -10.95
C TYR A 99 -2.37 -10.62 -9.92
N CYS A 100 -2.47 -11.06 -8.66
CA CYS A 100 -1.41 -10.74 -7.69
C CYS A 100 -0.15 -11.57 -7.99
N GLN A 101 1.00 -11.15 -7.46
CA GLN A 101 2.28 -11.82 -7.71
C GLN A 101 2.23 -13.33 -7.40
N SER A 102 1.59 -13.71 -6.29
CA SER A 102 1.44 -15.12 -5.91
C SER A 102 0.65 -15.92 -6.95
N CYS A 103 -0.47 -15.38 -7.44
CA CYS A 103 -1.30 -16.05 -8.43
C CYS A 103 -0.65 -16.07 -9.83
N MET A 104 0.13 -15.05 -10.18
CA MET A 104 0.94 -15.05 -11.40
C MET A 104 1.97 -16.16 -11.36
N TYR A 105 2.72 -16.25 -10.26
CA TYR A 105 3.72 -17.31 -10.07
C TYR A 105 3.08 -18.71 -10.21
N ASP A 106 1.96 -18.97 -9.54
CA ASP A 106 1.26 -20.24 -9.65
C ASP A 106 0.82 -20.57 -11.09
N LYS A 107 0.36 -19.56 -11.84
CA LYS A 107 -0.04 -19.71 -13.25
C LYS A 107 1.15 -20.05 -14.13
N GLU A 108 2.28 -19.38 -13.96
CA GLU A 108 3.51 -19.64 -14.71
C GLU A 108 4.08 -21.03 -14.43
N GLN A 109 4.00 -21.50 -13.19
CA GLN A 109 4.45 -22.84 -12.82
C GLN A 109 3.57 -23.93 -13.46
N ARG A 110 2.25 -23.72 -13.55
CA ARG A 110 1.35 -24.63 -14.25
C ARG A 110 1.58 -24.69 -15.76
N ALA A 111 1.99 -23.58 -16.38
CA ALA A 111 2.24 -23.52 -17.82
C ALA A 111 3.51 -24.28 -18.27
N LYS A 112 4.37 -24.70 -17.33
CA LYS A 112 5.62 -25.43 -17.59
C LYS A 112 5.44 -26.96 -17.60
N HIS A 113 4.23 -27.46 -17.33
CA HIS A 113 3.87 -28.87 -17.26
C HIS A 113 2.79 -29.21 -18.29
#